data_AF-A0A5D3BQL8-F1
#
_entry.id   AF-A0A5D3BQL8-F1
#
_cell.length_a   1.000
_cell.length_b   1.000
_cell.length_c   1.000
_cell.angle_alpha   90.00
_cell.angle_beta   90.00
_cell.angle_gamma   90.00
#
_symmetry.space_group_name_H-M   'P 1'
#
loop_
_entity.id
_entity.type
_entity.pdbx_description
1 polymer ?
#
loop_
_entity_poly.entity_id
_entity_poly.type
_entity_poly.pdbx_seq_one_letter_code
_entity_poly.pdbx_strand_id
1 'polypeptide(L)'
;MPNGYQPPKFQQFDGKGNPKQHVAYFIETCETAGTRGDLLVKQFVRTLKGNAFDWYIDLEPESINNWEQLERDFLNRFYSIRRIVSMMELTNTRQKREN
;
A
#
# COMPACT_ATOMS: atom_id res chain seq x y z
N MET A 1 20.77 18.56 -12.78
CA MET A 1 20.35 18.24 -11.40
C MET A 1 21.52 18.56 -10.46
N PRO A 2 21.30 19.05 -9.23
CA PRO A 2 22.40 19.33 -8.30
C PRO A 2 23.12 18.03 -7.92
N ASN A 3 24.45 18.11 -7.79
CA ASN A 3 25.28 17.00 -7.31
C ASN A 3 24.86 16.65 -5.87
N GLY A 4 24.30 15.46 -5.66
CA GLY A 4 23.85 14.98 -4.35
C GLY A 4 22.34 14.80 -4.20
N TYR A 5 21.53 15.05 -5.24
CA TYR A 5 20.11 14.68 -5.20
C TYR A 5 19.98 13.15 -5.16
N GLN A 6 19.74 12.61 -3.96
CA GLN A 6 19.23 11.26 -3.82
C GLN A 6 17.71 11.34 -3.91
N PRO A 7 17.08 10.68 -4.90
CA PRO A 7 15.64 10.56 -4.90
C PRO A 7 15.19 9.98 -3.55
N PRO A 8 14.09 10.47 -2.96
CA PRO A 8 13.53 9.82 -1.79
C PRO A 8 13.38 8.33 -2.09
N LYS A 9 14.07 7.49 -1.31
CA LYS A 9 13.89 6.05 -1.41
C LYS A 9 12.56 5.72 -0.77
N PHE A 10 11.52 5.65 -1.57
CA PHE A 10 10.24 5.14 -1.10
C PHE A 10 10.45 3.71 -0.60
N GLN A 11 9.97 3.43 0.61
CA GLN A 11 9.87 2.06 1.08
C GLN A 11 8.95 1.30 0.13
N GLN A 12 9.38 0.14 -0.36
CA GLN A 12 8.52 -0.67 -1.22
C GLN A 12 7.54 -1.49 -0.40
N PHE A 13 6.30 -1.58 -0.85
CA PHE A 13 5.24 -2.37 -0.23
C PHE A 13 4.96 -3.62 -1.05
N ASP A 14 5.12 -4.79 -0.44
CA ASP A 14 4.93 -6.11 -1.07
C ASP A 14 3.57 -6.74 -0.79
N GLY A 15 2.67 -6.00 -0.13
CA GLY A 15 1.41 -6.53 0.39
C GLY A 15 1.47 -6.88 1.89
N LYS A 16 2.64 -6.83 2.53
CA LYS A 16 2.82 -7.13 3.95
C LYS A 16 3.07 -5.86 4.77
N GLY A 17 2.63 -5.88 6.03
CA GLY A 17 2.79 -4.74 6.95
C GLY A 17 1.49 -3.96 7.15
N ASN A 18 1.61 -2.65 7.39
CA ASN A 18 0.47 -1.76 7.63
C ASN A 18 0.23 -0.85 6.41
N PRO A 19 -0.81 -1.11 5.59
CA PRO A 19 -1.12 -0.30 4.41
C PRO A 19 -1.36 1.17 4.72
N LYS A 20 -1.99 1.49 5.86
CA LYS A 20 -2.26 2.88 6.25
C LYS A 20 -0.97 3.64 6.56
N GLN A 21 -0.01 2.99 7.20
CA GLN A 21 1.29 3.60 7.49
C GLN A 21 2.08 3.82 6.20
N HIS A 22 2.01 2.89 5.25
CA HIS A 22 2.63 3.04 3.94
C HIS A 22 2.07 4.25 3.18
N VAL A 23 0.74 4.40 3.15
CA VAL A 23 0.08 5.56 2.52
C VAL A 23 0.47 6.86 3.21
N ALA A 24 0.44 6.93 4.54
CA ALA A 24 0.79 8.14 5.28
C ALA A 24 2.23 8.60 4.99
N TYR A 25 3.18 7.67 5.00
CA TYR A 25 4.59 7.97 4.70
C TYR A 25 4.79 8.45 3.25
N PHE A 26 4.05 7.85 2.31
CA PHE A 26 4.09 8.26 0.91
C PHE A 26 3.57 9.70 0.72
N ILE A 27 2.45 10.06 1.36
CA ILE A 27 1.89 11.41 1.29
C ILE A 27 2.85 12.44 1.88
N GLU A 28 3.39 12.21 3.08
CA GLU A 28 4.36 13.10 3.73
C GLU A 28 5.59 13.36 2.83
N THR A 29 6.09 12.30 2.18
CA THR A 29 7.21 12.39 1.23
C THR A 29 6.85 13.20 -0.01
N CYS A 30 5.64 13.01 -0.54
CA CYS A 30 5.17 13.71 -1.73
C CYS A 30 4.85 15.19 -1.47
N GLU A 31 4.30 15.52 -0.30
CA GLU A 31 4.07 16.90 0.14
C GLU A 31 5.39 17.66 0.24
N THR A 32 6.41 17.04 0.86
CA THR A 32 7.77 17.60 0.93
C THR A 32 8.36 17.86 -0.46
N ALA A 33 8.05 17.02 -1.45
CA ALA A 33 8.49 17.15 -2.83
C ALA A 33 7.57 18.03 -3.71
N GLY A 34 6.44 18.52 -3.19
CA GLY A 34 5.46 19.30 -3.96
C GLY A 34 4.69 18.51 -5.03
N THR A 35 4.62 17.18 -4.91
CA THR A 35 3.92 16.30 -5.89
C THR A 35 2.42 16.27 -5.63
N ARG A 36 1.58 16.45 -6.66
CA ARG A 36 0.11 16.52 -6.53
C ARG A 36 -0.62 15.85 -7.72
N GLY A 37 -1.89 15.52 -7.52
CA GLY A 37 -2.79 15.01 -8.57
C GLY A 37 -2.32 13.69 -9.18
N ASP A 38 -2.41 13.55 -10.51
CA ASP A 38 -2.08 12.32 -11.25
C ASP A 38 -0.64 11.84 -11.04
N LEU A 39 0.26 12.73 -10.62
CA LEU A 39 1.63 12.36 -10.29
C LEU A 39 1.69 11.47 -9.05
N LEU A 40 0.77 11.62 -8.09
CA LEU A 40 0.70 10.75 -6.91
C LEU A 40 0.41 9.30 -7.31
N VAL A 41 -0.54 9.07 -8.22
CA VAL A 41 -0.84 7.73 -8.75
C VAL A 41 0.41 7.10 -9.36
N LYS A 42 1.08 7.83 -10.26
CA LYS A 42 2.29 7.34 -10.94
C LYS A 42 3.44 7.06 -9.99
N GLN A 43 3.63 7.88 -8.95
CA GLN A 43 4.68 7.67 -7.96
C GLN A 43 4.34 6.52 -7.02
N PHE A 44 3.09 6.39 -6.59
CA PHE A 44 2.67 5.34 -5.66
C PHE A 44 2.84 3.96 -6.25
N VAL A 45 2.48 3.77 -7.53
CA VAL A 45 2.67 2.49 -8.23
C VAL A 45 4.14 2.04 -8.22
N ARG A 46 5.09 2.97 -8.25
CA ARG A 46 6.54 2.67 -8.15
C ARG A 46 6.95 2.17 -6.77
N THR A 47 6.14 2.43 -5.75
CA THR A 47 6.36 1.91 -4.39
C THR A 47 5.84 0.49 -4.23
N LEU A 48 5.04 -0.02 -5.16
CA LEU A 48 4.48 -1.37 -5.07
C LEU A 48 5.47 -2.41 -5.62
N LYS A 49 5.47 -3.61 -5.02
CA LYS A 49 6.20 -4.79 -5.52
C LYS A 49 5.44 -6.07 -5.21
N GLY A 50 5.83 -7.17 -5.86
CA GLY A 50 5.25 -8.50 -5.63
C GLY A 50 3.71 -8.46 -5.68
N ASN A 51 3.06 -9.11 -4.71
CA ASN A 51 1.60 -9.21 -4.65
C ASN A 51 0.86 -7.86 -4.67
N ALA A 52 1.48 -6.78 -4.18
CA ALA A 52 0.88 -5.46 -4.27
C ALA A 52 0.92 -4.87 -5.69
N PHE A 53 2.00 -5.15 -6.43
CA PHE A 53 2.10 -4.74 -7.83
C PHE A 53 1.23 -5.64 -8.72
N ASP A 54 1.19 -6.95 -8.47
CA ASP A 54 0.32 -7.89 -9.18
C ASP A 54 -1.15 -7.44 -9.09
N TRP A 55 -1.61 -7.08 -7.88
CA TRP A 55 -2.94 -6.52 -7.68
C TRP A 55 -3.22 -5.29 -8.55
N TYR A 56 -2.24 -4.39 -8.71
CA TYR A 56 -2.40 -3.18 -9.51
C TYR A 56 -2.51 -3.51 -11.02
N ILE A 57 -1.73 -4.48 -11.50
CA ILE A 57 -1.78 -4.93 -12.90
C ILE A 57 -3.09 -5.65 -13.22
N ASP A 58 -3.68 -6.33 -12.24
CA ASP A 58 -4.97 -7.04 -12.37
C ASP A 58 -6.20 -6.12 -12.33
N LEU A 59 -6.01 -4.81 -12.09
CA LEU A 59 -7.12 -3.86 -12.11
C LEU A 59 -7.66 -3.66 -13.53
N GLU A 60 -8.98 -3.45 -13.63
CA GLU A 60 -9.58 -3.10 -14.91
C GLU A 60 -8.98 -1.79 -15.44
N PRO A 61 -8.70 -1.68 -16.75
CA PRO A 61 -8.27 -0.43 -17.36
C PRO A 61 -9.22 0.71 -16.98
N GLU A 62 -8.67 1.90 -16.73
CA GLU A 62 -9.45 3.12 -16.39
C GLU A 62 -10.25 3.05 -15.07
N SER A 63 -10.10 1.97 -14.29
CA SER A 63 -10.71 1.87 -12.95
C SER A 63 -10.16 2.90 -11.95
N ILE A 64 -8.91 3.34 -12.15
CA ILE A 64 -8.24 4.35 -11.32
C ILE A 64 -8.10 5.65 -12.09
N ASN A 65 -8.91 6.63 -11.69
CA ASN A 65 -8.95 7.96 -12.32
C ASN A 65 -8.20 9.04 -11.53
N ASN A 66 -7.97 8.82 -10.23
CA ASN A 66 -7.31 9.78 -9.35
C ASN A 66 -6.66 9.08 -8.15
N TRP A 67 -5.98 9.88 -7.33
CA TRP A 67 -5.30 9.41 -6.14
C TRP A 67 -6.26 8.80 -5.11
N GLU A 68 -7.40 9.46 -4.87
CA GLU A 68 -8.37 9.08 -3.85
C GLU A 68 -8.98 7.70 -4.13
N GLN A 69 -9.21 7.39 -5.41
CA GLN A 69 -9.67 6.08 -5.87
C GLN A 69 -8.59 5.01 -5.62
N LEU A 70 -7.34 5.26 -6.03
CA LEU A 70 -6.23 4.34 -5.81
C LEU A 70 -6.02 4.04 -4.32
N GLU A 71 -5.99 5.09 -3.49
CA GLU A 71 -5.81 4.98 -2.05
C GLU A 71 -6.92 4.11 -1.43
N ARG A 72 -8.18 4.39 -1.77
CA ARG A 72 -9.33 3.65 -1.26
C ARG A 72 -9.24 2.17 -1.65
N ASP A 73 -8.99 1.87 -2.92
CA ASP A 73 -9.00 0.50 -3.42
C ASP A 73 -7.81 -0.30 -2.89
N PHE A 74 -6.64 0.36 -2.77
CA PHE A 74 -5.46 -0.19 -2.11
C PHE A 74 -5.73 -0.54 -0.64
N LEU A 75 -6.31 0.40 0.12
CA LEU A 75 -6.65 0.17 1.52
C LEU A 75 -7.70 -0.94 1.63
N ASN A 76 -8.75 -0.94 0.80
CA ASN A 76 -9.75 -2.00 0.80
C ASN A 76 -9.13 -3.38 0.56
N ARG A 77 -8.19 -3.50 -0.37
CA ARG A 77 -7.49 -4.76 -0.66
C ARG A 77 -6.62 -5.20 0.51
N PHE A 78 -5.67 -4.37 0.93
CA PHE A 78 -4.60 -4.81 1.85
C PHE A 78 -4.93 -4.62 3.33
N TYR A 79 -5.86 -3.73 3.68
CA TYR A 79 -6.33 -3.57 5.06
C TYR A 79 -7.35 -4.66 5.43
N SER A 80 -8.26 -5.01 4.50
CA SER A 80 -9.29 -6.04 4.74
C SER A 80 -8.69 -7.44 4.88
N ILE A 81 -7.70 -7.79 4.05
CA ILE A 81 -6.97 -9.07 4.19
C ILE A 81 -6.36 -9.20 5.58
N ARG A 82 -5.76 -8.12 6.11
CA ARG A 82 -5.15 -8.15 7.46
C ARG A 82 -6.20 -8.37 8.56
N ARG A 83 -7.39 -7.77 8.43
CA ARG A 83 -8.50 -8.01 9.38
C ARG A 83 -9.03 -9.44 9.30
N ILE A 84 -9.20 -9.99 8.10
CA ILE A 84 -9.69 -11.36 7.92
C ILE A 84 -8.67 -12.38 8.47
N VAL A 85 -7.39 -12.25 8.10
CA VAL A 85 -6.32 -13.11 8.59
C VAL A 85 -6.22 -13.04 10.11
N SER A 86 -6.26 -11.84 10.69
CA SER A 86 -6.25 -11.66 12.15
C SER A 86 -7.44 -12.34 12.84
N MET A 87 -8.65 -12.27 12.28
CA MET A 87 -9.82 -12.96 12.85
C MET A 87 -9.69 -14.49 12.75
N MET A 88 -9.19 -15.01 11.64
CA MET A 88 -8.94 -16.45 11.45
C MET A 88 -7.87 -16.98 12.43
N GLU A 89 -6.78 -16.22 12.66
CA GLU A 89 -5.76 -16.59 13.65
C GLU A 89 -6.34 -16.66 15.08
N LEU A 90 -7.22 -15.72 15.45
CA LEU A 90 -7.85 -15.72 16.77
C LEU A 90 -8.76 -16.95 16.99
N THR A 91 -9.47 -17.42 15.96
CA THR A 91 -10.34 -18.61 16.08
C THR A 91 -9.58 -19.93 16.22
N ASN A 92 -8.31 -19.99 15.81
CA ASN A 92 -7.48 -21.20 15.88
C ASN A 92 -6.77 -21.39 17.23
N THR A 93 -6.98 -20.52 18.22
CA THR A 93 -6.35 -20.66 19.56
C THR A 93 -7.21 -21.38 20.61
N ARG A 94 -8.35 -21.98 20.23
CA ARG A 94 -9.10 -22.83 21.16
C ARG A 94 -8.66 -24.30 21.08
N GLN A 95 -8.22 -24.79 22.24
CA GLN A 95 -7.90 -26.18 22.60
C GLN A 95 -6.48 -26.66 22.30
N LYS A 96 -5.56 -26.29 23.20
CA LYS A 96 -4.89 -27.34 23.96
C LYS A 96 -5.40 -27.28 25.41
N ARG A 97 -6.45 -28.05 25.71
CA ARG A 97 -6.67 -28.46 27.11
C ARG A 97 -5.61 -29.52 27.35
N GLU A 98 -4.57 -29.18 28.10
CA GLU A 98 -3.69 -30.20 28.64
C GLU A 98 -4.44 -30.93 29.76
N ASN A 99 -4.48 -32.24 29.59
CA ASN A 99 -5.07 -33.25 30.45
C ASN A 99 -4.11 -33.61 31.58
#